data_AF-A0A3A9FSD6-F1
#
_entry.id   AF-A0A3A9FSD6-F1
#
_cell.length_a   1.000
_cell.length_b   1.000
_cell.length_c   1.000
_cell.angle_alpha   90.00
_cell.angle_beta   90.00
_cell.angle_gamma   90.00
#
_symmetry.space_group_name_H-M   'P 1'
#
loop_
_entity.id
_entity.type
_entity.pdbx_description
1 polymer ?
#
loop_
_entity_poly.entity_id
_entity_poly.type
_entity_poly.pdbx_seq_one_letter_code
_entity_poly.pdbx_strand_id
1 'polypeptide(L)'
;MKLYDTKQVARFLDITERRVRQLREEGIISELRPGLYDLIDTNHRYINYLRNRNPDSGERIDYNAERAKLVKAKRENEEYDLRLKRRELHTSEEIERVIETLLINFRSRLSSIPSKLAPVLSKKKDTAEIASLIKYQIDEALTELSEFEGMEEAADDEYKAGNAGPVQKDI
;
A
#
# COMPACT_ATOMS: atom_id res chain seq x y z
N MET A 1 -40.10 -27.52 -9.45
CA MET A 1 -40.21 -26.58 -8.31
C MET A 1 -40.88 -27.33 -7.16
N LYS A 2 -40.21 -27.43 -6.00
CA LYS A 2 -40.72 -28.22 -4.87
C LYS A 2 -41.54 -27.29 -3.98
N LEU A 3 -42.80 -27.64 -3.75
CA LEU A 3 -43.71 -26.88 -2.89
C LEU A 3 -43.73 -27.50 -1.50
N TYR A 4 -43.84 -26.65 -0.49
CA TYR A 4 -43.76 -27.00 0.91
C TYR A 4 -45.04 -26.62 1.65
N ASP A 5 -45.44 -27.44 2.61
CA ASP A 5 -46.59 -27.15 3.45
C ASP A 5 -46.25 -26.11 4.55
N THR A 6 -47.28 -25.58 5.20
CA THR A 6 -47.13 -24.58 6.27
C THR A 6 -46.24 -25.06 7.41
N LYS A 7 -46.23 -26.36 7.72
CA LYS A 7 -45.47 -26.95 8.81
C LYS A 7 -43.98 -27.03 8.49
N GLN A 8 -43.65 -27.34 7.24
CA GLN A 8 -42.29 -27.36 6.71
C GLN A 8 -41.73 -25.94 6.64
N VAL A 9 -42.52 -24.97 6.17
CA VAL A 9 -42.13 -23.56 6.16
C VAL A 9 -41.92 -23.03 7.59
N ALA A 10 -42.82 -23.36 8.52
CA ALA A 10 -42.70 -22.98 9.92
C ALA A 10 -41.40 -23.49 10.55
N ARG A 11 -41.08 -24.78 10.33
CA ARG A 11 -39.81 -25.38 10.80
C ARG A 11 -38.59 -24.76 10.13
N PHE A 12 -38.67 -24.42 8.85
CA PHE A 12 -37.53 -23.86 8.12
C PHE A 12 -37.23 -22.41 8.51
N LEU A 13 -38.27 -21.60 8.70
CA LEU A 13 -38.14 -20.19 9.09
C LEU A 13 -38.03 -20.00 10.61
N ASP A 14 -38.00 -21.10 11.37
CA ASP A 14 -37.96 -21.13 12.84
C ASP A 14 -39.06 -20.28 13.49
N ILE A 15 -40.30 -20.43 12.99
CA ILE A 15 -41.49 -19.73 13.49
C ILE A 15 -42.66 -20.68 13.66
N THR A 16 -43.68 -20.26 14.40
CA THR A 16 -44.90 -21.06 14.58
C THR A 16 -45.74 -21.09 13.30
N GLU A 17 -46.47 -22.19 13.06
CA GLU A 17 -47.43 -22.28 11.95
C GLU A 17 -48.48 -21.16 11.98
N ARG A 18 -48.88 -20.75 13.19
CA ARG A 18 -49.76 -19.59 13.40
C ARG A 18 -49.13 -18.31 12.83
N ARG A 19 -47.83 -18.09 13.06
CA ARG A 19 -47.13 -16.92 12.55
C ARG A 19 -47.00 -16.95 11.03
N VAL A 20 -46.80 -18.12 10.43
CA VAL A 20 -46.81 -18.28 8.95
C VAL A 20 -48.16 -17.87 8.37
N ARG A 21 -49.28 -18.30 8.98
CA ARG A 21 -50.63 -17.91 8.53
C ARG A 21 -50.89 -16.41 8.68
N GLN A 22 -50.46 -15.81 9.77
CA GLN A 22 -50.54 -14.35 9.97
C GLN A 22 -49.74 -13.60 8.89
N LEU A 23 -48.51 -14.02 8.58
CA LEU A 23 -47.69 -13.39 7.54
C LEU A 23 -48.30 -13.53 6.14
N ARG A 24 -49.06 -14.60 5.90
CA ARG A 24 -49.86 -14.77 4.67
C ARG A 24 -51.05 -13.81 4.64
N GLU A 25 -51.80 -13.69 5.73
CA GLU A 25 -52.95 -12.77 5.86
C GLU A 25 -52.50 -11.29 5.75
N GLU A 26 -51.34 -10.96 6.32
CA GLU A 26 -50.67 -9.66 6.22
C GLU A 26 -50.12 -9.40 4.80
N GLY A 27 -50.18 -10.36 3.87
CA GLY A 27 -49.73 -10.23 2.48
C GLY A 27 -48.20 -10.28 2.29
N ILE A 28 -47.45 -10.61 3.33
CA ILE A 28 -45.98 -10.63 3.33
C ILE A 28 -45.45 -11.87 2.61
N ILE A 29 -46.04 -13.03 2.89
CA ILE A 29 -45.71 -14.30 2.24
C ILE A 29 -46.87 -14.69 1.32
N SER A 30 -46.57 -15.25 0.14
CA SER A 30 -47.57 -15.65 -0.84
C SER A 30 -47.63 -17.18 -1.00
N GLU A 31 -48.85 -17.70 -1.08
CA GLU A 31 -49.09 -19.10 -1.46
C GLU A 31 -49.15 -19.22 -2.99
N LEU A 32 -48.43 -20.20 -3.53
CA LEU A 32 -48.49 -20.54 -4.96
C LEU A 32 -49.67 -21.44 -5.29
N ARG A 33 -50.09 -22.26 -4.32
CA ARG A 33 -51.33 -23.04 -4.33
C ARG A 33 -51.90 -23.03 -2.90
N PRO A 34 -53.20 -23.28 -2.70
CA PRO A 34 -53.79 -23.26 -1.37
C PRO A 34 -53.00 -24.13 -0.38
N GLY A 35 -52.42 -23.51 0.65
CA GLY A 35 -51.61 -24.17 1.68
C GLY A 35 -50.20 -24.62 1.26
N LEU A 36 -49.74 -24.27 0.06
CA LEU A 36 -48.44 -24.66 -0.49
C LEU A 36 -47.61 -23.44 -0.90
N TYR A 37 -46.36 -23.45 -0.45
CA TYR A 37 -45.42 -22.34 -0.54
C TYR A 37 -44.17 -22.75 -1.31
N ASP A 38 -43.57 -21.79 -2.01
CA ASP A 38 -42.18 -21.91 -2.44
C ASP A 38 -41.28 -21.39 -1.33
N LEU A 39 -40.36 -22.24 -0.88
CA LEU A 39 -39.48 -21.96 0.24
C LEU A 39 -38.52 -20.81 -0.07
N ILE A 40 -38.04 -20.71 -1.31
CA ILE A 40 -37.06 -19.69 -1.69
C ILE A 40 -37.73 -18.31 -1.71
N ASP A 41 -38.84 -18.17 -2.42
CA ASP A 41 -39.62 -16.92 -2.47
C ASP A 41 -40.11 -16.50 -1.08
N THR A 42 -40.65 -17.44 -0.32
CA THR A 42 -41.15 -17.22 1.04
C THR A 42 -40.04 -16.74 1.99
N ASN A 43 -38.85 -17.33 1.90
CA ASN A 43 -37.70 -16.93 2.71
C ASN A 43 -37.22 -15.51 2.37
N HIS A 44 -37.07 -15.19 1.08
CA HIS A 44 -36.66 -13.85 0.66
C HIS A 44 -37.66 -12.77 1.13
N ARG A 45 -38.96 -13.03 1.00
CA ARG A 45 -40.00 -12.11 1.47
C ARG A 45 -40.01 -11.95 2.99
N TYR A 46 -39.84 -13.05 3.73
CA TYR A 46 -39.76 -13.01 5.18
C TYR A 46 -38.54 -12.23 5.68
N ILE A 47 -37.36 -12.44 5.08
CA ILE A 47 -36.14 -11.68 5.38
C ILE A 47 -36.33 -10.19 5.10
N ASN A 48 -36.94 -9.83 3.97
CA ASN A 48 -37.20 -8.43 3.63
C ASN A 48 -38.19 -7.78 4.61
N TYR A 49 -39.21 -8.51 5.04
CA TYR A 49 -40.13 -8.06 6.09
C TYR A 49 -39.42 -7.79 7.42
N LEU A 50 -38.54 -8.70 7.86
CA LEU A 50 -37.78 -8.51 9.09
C LEU A 50 -36.88 -7.27 9.03
N ARG A 51 -36.22 -7.02 7.88
CA ARG A 51 -35.42 -5.81 7.67
C ARG A 51 -36.24 -4.53 7.74
N ASN A 52 -37.44 -4.54 7.18
CA ASN A 52 -38.31 -3.36 7.14
C ASN A 52 -39.01 -3.09 8.49
N ARG A 53 -39.24 -4.14 9.29
CA ARG A 53 -39.91 -4.02 10.60
C ARG A 53 -38.98 -3.52 11.71
N ASN A 54 -37.68 -3.75 11.58
CA ASN A 54 -36.67 -3.26 12.52
C ASN A 54 -35.78 -2.19 11.86
N PRO A 55 -36.23 -0.93 11.74
CA PRO A 55 -35.38 0.16 11.24
C PRO A 55 -34.17 0.42 12.14
N ASP A 56 -34.20 0.05 13.42
CA ASP A 56 -33.06 0.07 14.35
C ASP A 56 -32.12 -1.15 14.21
N SER A 57 -32.51 -2.19 13.46
CA SER A 57 -31.55 -3.15 12.88
C SER A 57 -30.93 -2.64 11.58
N GLY A 58 -31.14 -1.34 11.30
CA GLY A 58 -30.46 -0.53 10.31
C GLY A 58 -28.97 -0.31 10.61
N GLU A 59 -28.33 -1.16 11.42
CA GLU A 59 -26.95 -1.55 11.19
C GLU A 59 -26.85 -2.36 9.88
N ARG A 60 -27.18 -1.71 8.77
CA ARG A 60 -26.16 -1.54 7.75
C ARG A 60 -25.04 -0.69 8.36
N ILE A 61 -24.35 -1.21 9.39
CA ILE A 61 -22.92 -1.06 9.39
C ILE A 61 -22.56 -1.61 8.04
N ASP A 62 -21.95 -0.72 7.31
CA ASP A 62 -21.63 -0.75 5.92
C ASP A 62 -20.66 -1.89 5.66
N TYR A 63 -21.00 -3.15 5.97
CA TYR A 63 -20.06 -4.26 6.01
C TYR A 63 -19.43 -4.45 4.63
N ASN A 64 -20.18 -4.12 3.58
CA ASN A 64 -19.65 -4.06 2.23
C ASN A 64 -18.78 -2.83 1.96
N ALA A 65 -19.08 -1.60 2.41
CA ALA A 65 -18.17 -0.48 2.18
C ALA A 65 -17.06 -0.29 3.23
N GLU A 66 -17.20 -0.75 4.47
CA GLU A 66 -16.11 -0.99 5.41
C GLU A 66 -15.18 -2.07 4.88
N ARG A 67 -15.70 -3.19 4.35
CA ARG A 67 -14.87 -4.18 3.66
C ARG A 67 -14.26 -3.61 2.38
N ALA A 68 -14.96 -2.77 1.63
CA ALA A 68 -14.38 -2.09 0.47
C ALA A 68 -13.29 -1.08 0.87
N LYS A 69 -13.48 -0.32 1.96
CA LYS A 69 -12.47 0.58 2.53
C LYS A 69 -11.26 -0.20 3.05
N LEU A 70 -11.48 -1.31 3.77
CA LEU A 70 -10.43 -2.19 4.25
C LEU A 70 -9.66 -2.85 3.09
N VAL A 71 -10.35 -3.31 2.04
CA VAL A 71 -9.71 -3.89 0.86
C VAL A 71 -8.95 -2.83 0.06
N LYS A 72 -9.46 -1.60 -0.02
CA LYS A 72 -8.78 -0.48 -0.66
C LYS A 72 -7.51 -0.10 0.13
N ALA A 73 -7.63 0.08 1.44
CA ALA A 73 -6.49 0.38 2.31
C ALA A 73 -5.45 -0.76 2.32
N LYS A 74 -5.90 -2.02 2.30
CA LYS A 74 -5.00 -3.18 2.22
C LYS A 74 -4.29 -3.25 0.87
N ARG A 75 -4.98 -2.92 -0.24
CA ARG A 75 -4.36 -2.79 -1.56
C ARG A 75 -3.35 -1.66 -1.61
N GLU A 76 -3.70 -0.49 -1.07
CA GLU A 76 -2.79 0.65 -1.01
C GLU A 76 -1.54 0.30 -0.18
N ASN A 77 -1.69 -0.34 0.98
CA ASN A 77 -0.56 -0.82 1.77
C ASN A 77 0.27 -1.88 1.04
N GLU A 78 -0.35 -2.86 0.38
CA GLU A 78 0.37 -3.86 -0.42
C GLU A 78 1.09 -3.22 -1.62
N GLU A 79 0.54 -2.16 -2.21
CA GLU A 79 1.17 -1.38 -3.28
C GLU A 79 2.33 -0.51 -2.75
N TYR A 80 2.17 0.09 -1.57
CA TYR A 80 3.26 0.75 -0.84
C TYR A 80 4.39 -0.23 -0.50
N ASP A 81 4.08 -1.42 0.01
CA ASP A 81 5.04 -2.49 0.28
C ASP A 81 5.72 -2.99 -1.00
N LEU A 82 4.98 -3.05 -2.11
CA LEU A 82 5.55 -3.40 -3.42
C LEU A 82 6.51 -2.31 -3.92
N ARG A 83 6.19 -1.03 -3.71
CA ARG A 83 7.06 0.10 -4.06
C ARG A 83 8.31 0.17 -3.18
N LEU A 84 8.18 -0.11 -1.89
CA LEU A 84 9.32 -0.30 -0.98
C LEU A 84 10.23 -1.43 -1.46
N LYS A 85 9.65 -2.58 -1.84
CA LYS A 85 10.41 -3.73 -2.38
C LYS A 85 11.03 -3.47 -3.75
N ARG A 86 10.52 -2.51 -4.52
CA ARG A 86 11.00 -2.16 -5.87
C ARG A 86 12.15 -1.15 -5.89
N ARG A 87 12.75 -0.81 -4.74
CA ARG A 87 13.91 0.10 -4.64
C ARG A 87 13.64 1.55 -5.07
N GLU A 88 12.38 2.01 -5.08
CA GLU A 88 12.04 3.38 -5.54
C GLU A 88 11.89 4.42 -4.42
N LEU A 89 12.00 4.02 -3.15
CA LEU A 89 11.82 4.92 -2.02
C LEU A 89 13.02 4.83 -1.09
N HIS A 90 14.09 5.54 -1.45
CA HIS A 90 15.13 5.88 -0.47
C HIS A 90 14.51 6.78 0.58
N THR A 91 14.79 6.53 1.85
CA THR A 91 14.34 7.45 2.90
C THR A 91 15.03 8.80 2.69
N SER A 92 14.38 9.90 3.06
CA SER A 92 14.99 11.24 2.96
C SER A 92 16.35 11.29 3.68
N GLU A 93 16.49 10.52 4.77
CA GLU A 93 17.72 10.39 5.54
C GLU A 93 18.85 9.70 4.77
N GLU A 94 18.57 8.66 3.99
CA GLU A 94 19.57 7.99 3.14
C GLU A 94 20.06 8.89 2.02
N ILE A 95 19.14 9.62 1.38
CA ILE A 95 19.47 10.58 0.33
C ILE A 95 20.34 11.71 0.90
N GLU A 96 20.01 12.22 2.08
CA GLU A 96 20.74 13.29 2.74
C GLU A 96 22.20 12.88 3.04
N ARG A 97 22.44 11.69 3.58
CA ARG A 97 23.79 11.18 3.85
C ARG A 97 24.63 11.03 2.58
N VAL A 98 24.03 10.56 1.49
CA VAL A 98 24.72 10.41 0.20
C VAL A 98 25.10 11.79 -0.34
N ILE A 99 24.18 12.75 -0.31
CA ILE A 99 24.43 14.12 -0.74
C ILE A 99 25.51 14.78 0.13
N GLU A 100 25.45 14.62 1.44
CA GLU A 100 26.47 15.13 2.37
C GLU A 100 27.86 14.58 2.04
N THR A 101 27.98 13.27 1.83
CA THR A 101 29.25 12.60 1.49
C THR A 101 29.79 13.13 0.16
N LEU A 102 28.92 13.29 -0.83
CA LEU A 102 29.26 13.81 -2.16
C LEU A 102 29.73 15.27 -2.07
N LEU A 103 29.06 16.10 -1.28
CA LEU A 103 29.44 17.50 -1.04
C LEU A 103 30.76 17.65 -0.28
N ILE A 104 31.02 16.79 0.71
CA ILE A 104 32.29 16.77 1.46
C ILE A 104 33.45 16.44 0.52
N ASN A 105 33.31 15.38 -0.29
CA ASN A 105 34.32 14.98 -1.26
C ASN A 105 34.56 16.06 -2.31
N PHE A 106 33.49 16.66 -2.83
CA PHE A 106 33.58 17.78 -3.78
C PHE A 106 34.35 18.98 -3.20
N ARG A 107 34.01 19.38 -1.96
CA ARG A 107 34.70 20.47 -1.26
C ARG A 107 36.18 20.17 -1.06
N SER A 108 36.52 18.94 -0.68
CA SER A 108 37.90 18.49 -0.50
C SER A 108 38.68 18.57 -1.82
N ARG A 109 38.11 18.07 -2.92
CA ARG A 109 38.75 18.08 -4.24
C ARG A 109 38.97 19.50 -4.75
N LEU A 110 37.96 20.36 -4.70
CA LEU A 110 38.09 21.77 -5.09
C LEU A 110 39.15 22.51 -4.27
N SER A 111 39.24 22.22 -2.97
CA SER A 111 40.23 22.83 -2.09
C SER A 111 41.66 22.33 -2.38
N SER A 112 41.80 21.14 -2.98
CA SER A 112 43.09 20.58 -3.37
C SER A 112 43.65 21.19 -4.67
N ILE A 113 42.79 21.69 -5.56
CA ILE A 113 43.18 22.25 -6.87
C ILE A 113 44.15 23.43 -6.72
N PRO A 114 43.87 24.48 -5.92
CA PRO A 114 44.80 25.59 -5.73
C PRO A 114 46.15 25.15 -5.17
N SER A 115 46.15 24.23 -4.19
CA SER A 115 47.36 23.71 -3.56
C SER A 115 48.26 22.94 -4.53
N LYS A 116 47.67 22.17 -5.45
CA LYS A 116 48.40 21.43 -6.50
C LYS A 116 48.86 22.34 -7.64
N LEU A 117 48.03 23.30 -8.05
CA LEU A 117 48.33 24.17 -9.18
C LEU A 117 49.28 25.32 -8.83
N ALA A 118 49.25 25.86 -7.60
CA ALA A 118 50.06 27.02 -7.23
C ALA A 118 51.58 26.86 -7.50
N PRO A 119 52.24 25.73 -7.18
CA PRO A 119 53.66 25.53 -7.49
C PRO A 119 53.95 25.46 -8.98
N VAL A 120 53.03 24.88 -9.78
CA VAL A 120 53.18 24.69 -11.22
C VAL A 120 52.94 26.00 -11.97
N LEU A 121 51.88 26.73 -11.58
CA LEU A 121 51.50 28.02 -12.15
C LEU A 121 52.54 29.10 -11.83
N SER A 122 53.18 29.06 -10.66
CA SER A 122 54.22 30.03 -10.27
C SER A 122 55.43 30.08 -11.23
N LYS A 123 55.65 29.02 -12.00
CA LYS A 123 56.79 28.89 -12.93
C LYS A 123 56.40 29.18 -14.39
N LYS A 124 55.12 29.35 -14.69
CA LYS A 124 54.61 29.60 -16.04
C LYS A 124 54.32 31.09 -16.23
N LYS A 125 54.64 31.61 -17.41
CA LYS A 125 54.41 33.02 -17.80
C LYS A 125 53.36 33.19 -18.90
N ASP A 126 52.99 32.10 -19.57
CA ASP A 126 51.98 32.10 -20.62
C ASP A 126 50.59 31.90 -20.01
N THR A 127 49.73 32.91 -20.20
CA THR A 127 48.36 32.94 -19.69
C THR A 127 47.46 31.90 -20.35
N ALA A 128 47.71 31.53 -21.61
CA ALA A 128 46.91 30.52 -22.32
C ALA A 128 47.17 29.10 -21.80
N GLU A 129 48.43 28.77 -21.52
CA GLU A 129 48.81 27.52 -20.87
C GLU A 129 48.25 27.43 -19.45
N ILE A 130 48.32 28.53 -18.69
CA ILE A 130 47.77 28.60 -17.32
C ILE A 130 46.26 28.31 -17.31
N ALA A 131 45.51 28.95 -18.20
CA ALA A 131 44.06 28.75 -18.31
C ALA A 131 43.71 27.31 -18.69
N SER A 132 44.47 26.71 -19.63
CA SER A 132 44.27 25.33 -20.06
C SER A 132 44.53 24.32 -18.92
N LEU A 133 45.55 24.58 -18.11
CA LEU A 133 45.92 23.72 -16.98
C LEU A 133 44.88 23.76 -15.86
N ILE A 134 44.35 24.97 -15.56
CA ILE A 134 43.25 25.15 -14.60
C ILE A 134 42.00 24.42 -15.09
N LYS A 135 41.64 24.61 -16.37
CA LYS A 135 40.47 23.97 -16.95
C LYS A 135 40.58 22.44 -16.90
N TYR A 136 41.73 21.88 -17.25
CA TYR A 136 41.99 20.44 -17.17
C TYR A 136 41.76 19.88 -15.75
N GLN A 137 42.27 20.55 -14.72
CA GLN A 137 42.08 20.11 -13.32
C GLN A 137 40.62 20.25 -12.83
N ILE A 138 39.89 21.24 -13.33
CA ILE A 138 38.45 21.38 -13.04
C ILE A 138 37.66 20.27 -13.73
N ASP A 139 37.93 20.01 -15.01
CA ASP A 139 37.26 18.96 -15.78
C ASP A 139 37.55 17.56 -15.20
N GLU A 140 38.78 17.31 -14.73
CA GLU A 140 39.15 16.09 -14.00
C GLU A 140 38.36 15.93 -12.70
N ALA A 141 38.27 17.00 -11.89
CA ALA A 141 37.50 16.98 -10.65
C ALA A 141 35.99 16.80 -10.88
N LEU A 142 35.46 17.32 -11.98
CA LEU A 142 34.05 17.12 -12.37
C LEU A 142 33.79 15.71 -12.89
N THR A 143 34.74 15.13 -13.62
CA THR A 143 34.65 13.75 -14.14
C THR A 143 34.64 12.75 -13.00
N GLU A 144 35.56 12.87 -12.04
CA GLU A 144 35.56 12.03 -10.82
C GLU A 144 34.28 12.18 -9.99
N LEU A 145 33.68 13.37 -9.97
CA LEU A 145 32.41 13.60 -9.28
C LEU A 145 31.25 12.90 -9.99
N SER A 146 31.26 12.88 -11.32
CA SER A 146 30.28 12.16 -12.13
C SER A 146 30.44 10.64 -12.08
N GLU A 147 31.67 10.16 -11.88
CA GLU A 147 32.02 8.75 -11.68
C GLU A 147 31.78 8.26 -10.25
N PHE A 148 31.22 9.11 -9.37
CA PHE A 148 30.70 8.68 -8.07
C PHE A 148 29.41 7.85 -8.26
N GLU A 149 29.59 6.69 -8.92
CA GLU A 149 28.61 5.65 -9.20
C GLU A 149 28.62 4.59 -8.07
N GLY A 150 29.16 4.92 -6.90
CA GLY A 150 29.21 4.07 -5.71
C GLY A 150 27.90 4.06 -4.90
N MET A 151 26.76 4.08 -5.60
CA MET A 151 25.44 4.27 -5.00
C MET A 151 24.66 2.97 -4.69
N GLU A 152 25.17 1.78 -5.08
CA GLU A 152 24.46 0.51 -4.83
C GLU A 152 25.00 -0.31 -3.64
N GLU A 153 26.30 -0.29 -3.34
CA GLU A 153 26.88 -1.27 -2.39
C GLU A 153 26.71 -0.91 -0.91
N ALA A 154 26.71 0.38 -0.54
CA ALA A 154 26.61 0.78 0.88
C ALA A 154 25.21 0.58 1.48
N ALA A 155 24.17 0.50 0.64
CA ALA A 155 22.79 0.29 1.08
C ALA A 155 22.44 -1.19 1.31
N ASP A 156 23.13 -2.12 0.63
CA ASP A 156 22.86 -3.56 0.74
C ASP A 156 23.39 -4.17 2.06
N ASP A 157 24.42 -3.57 2.68
CA ASP A 157 25.03 -4.09 3.91
C ASP A 157 24.24 -3.74 5.20
N GLU A 158 23.64 -2.55 5.30
CA GLU A 158 22.77 -2.18 6.45
C GLU A 158 21.39 -2.89 6.39
N TYR A 159 20.85 -3.12 5.19
CA TYR A 159 19.57 -3.83 5.01
C TYR A 159 19.63 -5.30 5.45
N LYS A 160 20.78 -5.97 5.27
CA LYS A 160 20.97 -7.35 5.77
C LYS A 160 21.07 -7.43 7.29
N ALA A 161 21.58 -6.39 7.95
CA ALA A 161 21.69 -6.34 9.40
C ALA A 161 20.34 -6.03 10.08
N GLY A 162 19.52 -5.15 9.49
CA GLY A 162 18.23 -4.74 10.05
C GLY A 162 17.10 -5.78 9.94
N ASN A 163 17.18 -6.71 8.98
CA ASN A 163 16.14 -7.70 8.73
C ASN A 163 16.38 -9.06 9.41
N ALA A 164 17.40 -9.15 10.28
CA ALA A 164 17.73 -10.33 11.09
C ALA A 164 17.14 -10.28 12.51
N GLY A 165 16.07 -9.51 12.72
CA GLY A 165 15.28 -9.54 13.97
C GLY A 165 14.43 -10.82 14.06
N PRO A 166 14.23 -11.39 15.26
CA PRO A 166 13.73 -12.75 15.43
C PRO A 166 12.29 -12.86 14.93
N VAL A 167 12.06 -13.78 13.99
CA VAL A 167 10.72 -14.24 13.64
C VAL A 167 10.16 -14.93 14.89
N GLN A 168 9.39 -14.19 15.68
CA GLN A 168 8.59 -14.73 16.77
C GLN A 168 7.56 -15.69 16.14
N LYS A 169 7.87 -16.98 16.15
CA LYS A 169 6.91 -18.04 15.87
C LYS A 169 6.16 -18.32 17.17
N ASP A 170 5.06 -17.63 17.39
CA ASP A 170 4.09 -18.02 18.40
C ASP A 170 3.18 -19.10 17.80
N ILE A 171 3.30 -20.32 18.34
CA ILE A 171 2.31 -21.41 18.29
C ILE A 171 1.89 -21.65 19.73
#